data_AF-A0A060C9I4-F1
#
_entry.id   AF-A0A060C9I4-F1
#
_cell.length_a   1.000
_cell.length_b   1.000
_cell.length_c   1.000
_cell.angle_alpha   90.00
_cell.angle_beta   90.00
_cell.angle_gamma   90.00
#
_symmetry.space_group_name_H-M   'P 1'
#
loop_
_entity.id
_entity.type
_entity.pdbx_description
1 polymer ?
#
loop_
_entity_poly.entity_id
_entity_poly.type
_entity_poly.pdbx_seq_one_letter_code
_entity_poly.pdbx_strand_id
1 'polypeptide(L)' 'FWAGRKVRTFRVDNPHTKPVAFWEWVIAEVQAEFPDVIFLSEAFTRPKMMRVLAKAGFTQSYTYFTWRTGKAELTEY' A
#
# COMPACT_ATOMS: atom_id res chain seq x y z
N PHE A 1 10.94 -10.82 -12.15
CA PHE A 1 11.94 -10.05 -12.93
C PHE A 1 12.67 -8.99 -12.10
N TRP A 2 11.97 -7.95 -11.61
CA TRP A 2 12.59 -6.81 -10.90
C TRP A 2 13.18 -7.18 -9.53
N ALA A 3 12.46 -8.01 -8.75
CA ALA A 3 12.98 -8.53 -7.48
C ALA A 3 14.27 -9.34 -7.67
N GLY A 4 14.36 -10.16 -8.73
CA GLY A 4 15.61 -10.85 -9.12
C GLY A 4 16.75 -9.90 -9.54
N ARG A 5 16.45 -8.62 -9.83
CA ARG A 5 17.43 -7.54 -10.06
C ARG A 5 17.66 -6.67 -8.83
N LYS A 6 17.30 -7.17 -7.64
CA LYS A 6 17.48 -6.51 -6.33
C LYS A 6 16.62 -5.25 -6.14
N VAL A 7 15.58 -5.03 -6.95
CA VAL A 7 14.55 -4.03 -6.63
C VAL A 7 13.65 -4.62 -5.56
N ARG A 8 13.69 -4.05 -4.34
CA ARG A 8 12.93 -4.54 -3.18
C ARG A 8 11.76 -3.67 -2.78
N THR A 9 11.57 -2.50 -3.40
CA THR A 9 10.50 -1.58 -3.04
C THR A 9 9.67 -1.24 -4.27
N PHE A 10 8.36 -1.43 -4.17
CA PHE A 10 7.41 -1.16 -5.24
C PHE A 10 6.37 -0.17 -4.76
N ARG A 11 6.38 1.04 -5.34
CA ARG A 11 5.26 1.98 -5.24
C ARG A 11 4.21 1.55 -6.26
N VAL A 12 3.05 1.14 -5.78
CA VAL A 12 1.95 0.64 -6.60
C VAL A 12 0.93 1.74 -6.84
N ASP A 13 0.62 1.95 -8.11
CA ASP A 13 -0.24 3.02 -8.60
C ASP A 13 -1.73 2.70 -8.44
N ASN A 14 -2.45 3.60 -7.78
CA ASN A 14 -3.89 3.54 -7.54
C ASN A 14 -4.46 2.12 -7.33
N PRO A 15 -3.98 1.34 -6.34
CA PRO A 15 -4.35 -0.07 -6.18
C PRO A 15 -5.84 -0.27 -5.85
N HIS A 16 -6.51 0.75 -5.31
CA HIS A 16 -7.94 0.76 -5.01
C HIS A 16 -8.86 0.70 -6.25
N THR A 17 -8.30 0.84 -7.45
CA THR A 17 -9.03 0.68 -8.73
C THR A 17 -8.96 -0.74 -9.28
N LYS A 18 -8.22 -1.65 -8.60
CA LYS A 18 -8.01 -3.05 -8.99
C LYS A 18 -8.61 -3.96 -7.89
N PRO A 19 -8.92 -5.23 -8.20
CA PRO A 19 -9.48 -6.15 -7.20
C PRO A 19 -8.57 -6.35 -5.99
N VAL A 20 -9.12 -6.32 -4.78
CA VAL A 20 -8.36 -6.54 -3.55
C VAL A 20 -7.76 -7.95 -3.51
N ALA A 21 -8.52 -8.97 -3.92
CA ALA A 21 -8.06 -10.36 -3.94
C ALA A 21 -6.84 -10.56 -4.86
N PHE A 22 -6.73 -9.77 -5.93
CA PHE A 22 -5.54 -9.79 -6.78
C PHE A 22 -4.30 -9.30 -6.03
N TRP A 23 -4.43 -8.24 -5.22
CA TRP A 23 -3.34 -7.72 -4.41
C TRP A 23 -2.91 -8.68 -3.32
N GLU A 24 -3.87 -9.29 -2.63
CA GLU A 24 -3.61 -10.31 -1.61
C GLU A 24 -2.78 -11.47 -2.18
N TRP A 25 -3.18 -11.97 -3.34
CA TRP A 25 -2.44 -13.03 -4.04
C TRP A 25 -1.03 -12.58 -4.47
N VAL A 26 -0.92 -11.47 -5.21
CA VAL A 26 0.38 -11.09 -5.81
C VAL A 26 1.42 -10.71 -4.74
N ILE A 27 0.98 -10.08 -3.64
CA ILE A 27 1.88 -9.71 -2.54
C ILE A 27 2.39 -10.98 -1.85
N ALA A 28 1.49 -11.93 -1.55
CA ALA A 28 1.86 -13.19 -0.91
C ALA A 28 2.86 -13.99 -1.76
N GLU A 29 2.60 -14.14 -3.06
CA GLU A 29 3.49 -14.88 -3.97
C GLU A 29 4.88 -14.22 -4.08
N VAL A 30 4.93 -12.89 -4.21
CA VAL A 30 6.22 -12.18 -4.31
C VAL A 30 7.00 -12.26 -3.01
N GLN A 31 6.34 -12.12 -1.86
CA GLN A 31 7.00 -12.18 -0.56
C GLN A 31 7.40 -13.60 -0.16
N ALA A 32 6.74 -14.64 -0.69
CA ALA A 32 7.16 -16.02 -0.52
C ALA A 32 8.56 -16.27 -1.14
N GLU A 33 8.84 -15.67 -2.30
CA GLU A 33 10.16 -15.76 -2.95
C GLU A 33 11.15 -14.70 -2.42
N PHE A 34 10.65 -13.51 -2.07
CA PHE A 34 11.45 -12.36 -1.65
C PHE A 34 10.85 -11.67 -0.41
N PRO A 35 11.10 -12.20 0.80
CA PRO A 35 10.42 -11.77 2.03
C PRO A 35 10.78 -10.35 2.47
N ASP A 36 11.85 -9.77 1.92
CA ASP A 36 12.29 -8.39 2.15
C ASP A 36 11.60 -7.36 1.24
N VAL A 37 10.69 -7.79 0.35
CA VAL A 37 9.99 -6.88 -0.57
C VAL A 37 8.91 -6.06 0.14
N ILE A 38 8.97 -4.75 -0.09
CA ILE A 38 8.05 -3.73 0.43
C ILE A 38 7.11 -3.27 -0.69
N PHE A 39 5.81 -3.27 -0.40
CA PHE A 39 4.78 -2.68 -1.25
C PHE A 39 4.19 -1.42 -0.62
N LEU A 40 4.25 -0.31 -1.35
CA LEU A 40 3.66 0.98 -0.97
C LEU A 40 2.39 1.24 -1.78
N SER A 41 1.26 1.36 -1.09
CA SER A 41 -0.06 1.62 -1.69
C SER A 41 -0.29 3.13 -1.88
N GLU A 42 -0.36 3.60 -3.12
CA GLU A 42 -0.82 4.96 -3.44
C GLU A 42 -2.36 5.00 -3.58
N ALA A 43 -3.06 4.90 -2.46
CA ALA A 43 -4.53 4.86 -2.43
C ALA A 43 -5.13 6.03 -1.65
N PHE A 44 -5.42 7.13 -2.36
CA PHE A 44 -6.24 8.23 -1.84
C PHE A 44 -7.73 7.95 -2.07
N THR A 45 -8.31 7.09 -1.23
CA THR A 45 -9.71 6.66 -1.33
C THR A 45 -10.39 6.72 0.05
N ARG A 46 -11.60 6.18 0.22
CA ARG A 46 -12.30 6.15 1.53
C ARG A 46 -11.48 5.33 2.56
N PRO A 47 -11.51 5.70 3.86
CA PRO A 47 -10.68 5.04 4.88
C PRO A 47 -10.86 3.53 4.96
N LYS A 48 -12.09 3.05 4.72
CA LYS A 48 -12.41 1.61 4.71
C LYS A 48 -11.56 0.86 3.67
N MET A 49 -11.45 1.38 2.45
CA MET A 49 -10.69 0.72 1.38
C MET A 49 -9.18 0.78 1.65
N MET A 50 -8.66 1.90 2.16
CA MET A 50 -7.25 2.01 2.54
C MET A 50 -6.85 0.96 3.59
N ARG A 51 -7.68 0.79 4.64
CA ARG A 51 -7.47 -0.24 5.67
C ARG A 51 -7.55 -1.66 5.10
N VAL A 52 -8.44 -1.90 4.14
CA VAL A 52 -8.57 -3.21 3.47
C VAL A 52 -7.30 -3.51 2.66
N LEU A 53 -6.76 -2.55 1.91
CA LEU A 53 -5.51 -2.75 1.17
C LEU A 53 -4.31 -3.02 2.10
N ALA A 54 -4.20 -2.28 3.21
CA ALA A 54 -3.17 -2.57 4.22
C ALA A 54 -3.30 -4.00 4.77
N LYS A 55 -4.52 -4.43 5.09
CA LYS A 55 -4.80 -5.81 5.54
C LYS A 55 -4.53 -6.88 4.48
N ALA A 56 -4.68 -6.55 3.20
CA ALA A 56 -4.37 -7.45 2.09
C ALA A 56 -2.86 -7.65 1.87
N GLY A 57 -1.99 -6.97 2.63
CA GLY A 57 -0.54 -7.22 2.62
C GLY A 57 0.32 -6.03 2.21
N PHE A 58 -0.26 -4.88 1.85
CA PHE A 58 0.54 -3.69 1.58
C PHE A 58 1.32 -3.25 2.83
N THR A 59 2.65 -3.23 2.73
CA THR A 59 3.56 -2.88 3.83
C THR A 59 3.43 -1.43 4.26
N GLN A 60 3.16 -0.54 3.31
CA GLN A 60 3.04 0.91 3.53
C GLN A 60 1.83 1.48 2.79
N SER A 61 1.31 2.61 3.28
CA SER A 61 0.19 3.33 2.67
C SER A 61 0.49 4.82 2.57
N TYR A 62 0.13 5.43 1.45
CA TYR A 62 -0.09 6.87 1.41
C TYR A 62 -1.24 7.26 2.36
N THR A 63 -1.26 8.52 2.78
CA THR A 63 -2.10 9.03 3.85
C THR A 63 -2.84 10.29 3.44
N TYR A 64 -3.77 10.76 4.25
CA TYR A 64 -4.42 12.05 4.02
C TYR A 64 -3.59 13.26 4.47
N PHE A 65 -2.31 13.06 4.76
CA PHE A 65 -1.44 14.06 5.38
C PHE A 65 -1.45 15.40 4.63
N THR A 66 -1.48 15.38 3.29
CA THR A 66 -1.54 16.59 2.45
C THR A 66 -2.83 17.42 2.62
N TRP A 67 -3.90 16.82 3.16
CA TRP A 67 -5.17 17.49 3.48
C TRP A 67 -5.41 17.59 5.00
N ARG A 68 -4.35 17.58 5.80
CA ARG A 68 -4.38 17.89 7.24
C ARG A 68 -3.49 19.11 7.46
N THR A 69 -4.12 20.27 7.66
CA THR A 69 -3.41 21.56 7.66
C THR A 69 -3.62 22.33 8.97
N GLY A 70 -4.78 22.16 9.62
CA GLY A 70 -5.07 22.75 10.91
C GLY A 70 -4.44 21.96 12.06
N LYS A 71 -4.16 22.64 13.19
CA LYS A 71 -3.65 21.99 14.42
C LYS A 71 -4.55 20.83 14.86
N ALA A 72 -5.87 21.03 14.87
CA ALA A 72 -6.83 20.00 15.27
C ALA A 72 -6.80 18.80 14.31
N GLU A 73 -6.81 19.06 13.00
CA GLU A 73 -6.75 18.03 11.95
C GLU A 73 -5.48 17.18 12.04
N LEU A 74 -4.33 17.82 12.26
CA LEU A 74 -3.04 17.15 12.46
C LEU A 74 -2.95 16.37 13.78
N THR A 75 -3.72 16.76 14.80
CA THR A 75 -3.75 16.07 16.10
C THR A 75 -4.68 14.86 16.06
N GLU A 76 -5.79 14.95 15.32
CA GLU A 76 -6.76 13.86 15.18
C GLU A 76 -6.25 12.73 14.28
N TYR A 77 -5.45 13.07 13.27
CA TYR A 77 -4.98 12.14 12.25
C TYR A 77 -3.80 11.27 12.70
#